data_AF-A0A976Q737-F1
#
_entry.id   AF-A0A976Q737-F1
#
_cell.length_a   1.000
_cell.length_b   1.000
_cell.length_c   1.000
_cell.angle_alpha   90.00
_cell.angle_beta   90.00
_cell.angle_gamma   90.00
#
_symmetry.space_group_name_H-M   'P 1'
#
loop_
_entity.id
_entity.type
_entity.pdbx_description
1 polymer ?
#
loop_
_entity_poly.entity_id
_entity_poly.type
_entity_poly.pdbx_seq_one_letter_code
_entity_poly.pdbx_strand_id
1 'polypeptide(L)'
;TAKIEKDGIKYGFAGFAPNRGTCNINDLEKAKDIVKEIKLECDIVIVFFHGGAEGISAQHIPMRHEVFLGENRGDVYEFAHAVVDAGADIVFGSGPHVTRAVELYKDRFIAYSLGNFCTYGKFSLSGAMGIAPIIKVFVNKKGEFQKGEIIPVKQIKRGFTVKDESGSVINIIRQLTRSDIPSSKISINDDGLIEKK
;
A
#
# COMPACT_ATOMS: atom_id res chain seq x y z
N THR A 1 -5.95 -3.30 16.19
CA THR A 1 -4.51 -3.63 16.05
C THR A 1 -4.32 -5.10 16.30
N ALA A 2 -3.17 -5.68 15.91
CA ALA A 2 -2.79 -7.06 16.23
C ALA A 2 -1.28 -7.14 16.46
N LYS A 3 -0.83 -8.12 17.23
CA LYS A 3 0.59 -8.37 17.51
C LYS A 3 0.89 -9.85 17.28
N ILE A 4 1.96 -10.14 16.56
CA ILE A 4 2.39 -11.51 16.25
C ILE A 4 3.88 -11.60 16.53
N GLU A 5 4.33 -12.68 17.17
CA GLU A 5 5.74 -12.97 17.32
C GLU A 5 6.12 -14.15 16.43
N LYS A 6 7.23 -14.03 15.70
CA LYS A 6 7.79 -15.10 14.89
C LYS A 6 9.31 -15.00 14.89
N ASP A 7 9.97 -16.12 15.16
CA ASP A 7 11.44 -16.24 15.19
C ASP A 7 12.10 -15.18 16.09
N GLY A 8 11.45 -14.84 17.21
CA GLY A 8 11.90 -13.83 18.17
C GLY A 8 11.76 -12.38 17.71
N ILE A 9 11.01 -12.11 16.63
CA ILE A 9 10.68 -10.77 16.15
C ILE A 9 9.19 -10.49 16.39
N LYS A 10 8.88 -9.36 17.00
CA LYS A 10 7.51 -8.89 17.26
C LYS A 10 7.04 -7.96 16.14
N TYR A 11 5.94 -8.36 15.50
CA TYR A 11 5.28 -7.62 14.43
C TYR A 11 3.99 -7.02 14.95
N GLY A 12 3.87 -5.70 14.82
CA GLY A 12 2.67 -4.95 15.16
C GLY A 12 1.88 -4.58 13.90
N PHE A 13 0.55 -4.69 13.96
CA PHE A 13 -0.34 -4.39 12.85
C PHE A 13 -1.40 -3.35 13.25
N ALA A 14 -1.58 -2.33 12.42
CA ALA A 14 -2.66 -1.35 12.55
C ALA A 14 -3.43 -1.22 11.23
N GLY A 15 -4.76 -1.10 11.33
CA GLY A 15 -5.67 -1.02 10.19
C GLY A 15 -6.52 0.24 10.26
N PHE A 16 -6.64 0.97 9.14
CA PHE A 16 -7.37 2.23 9.07
C PHE A 16 -8.29 2.29 7.85
N ALA A 17 -9.43 2.97 7.96
CA ALA A 17 -10.35 3.20 6.84
C ALA A 17 -11.21 4.44 7.09
N PRO A 18 -11.84 5.05 6.08
CA PRO A 18 -12.77 6.16 6.27
C PRO A 18 -14.15 5.68 6.76
N ASN A 19 -14.42 4.38 6.70
CA ASN A 19 -15.75 3.83 6.97
C ASN A 19 -16.11 3.90 8.46
N ARG A 20 -17.40 4.10 8.75
CA ARG A 20 -17.94 4.11 10.11
C ARG A 20 -17.60 2.81 10.84
N GLY A 21 -17.18 2.92 12.10
CA GLY A 21 -16.81 1.77 12.95
C GLY A 21 -15.36 1.31 12.81
N THR A 22 -14.54 2.02 12.03
CA THR A 22 -13.10 1.75 11.88
C THR A 22 -12.25 2.83 12.54
N CYS A 23 -10.94 2.58 12.68
CA CYS A 23 -9.98 3.63 13.00
C CYS A 23 -9.88 4.57 11.78
N ASN A 24 -10.37 5.80 11.94
CA ASN A 24 -10.56 6.70 10.81
C ASN A 24 -9.22 7.15 10.22
N ILE A 25 -9.03 6.96 8.91
CA ILE A 25 -7.84 7.43 8.18
C ILE A 25 -7.70 8.96 8.20
N ASN A 26 -8.81 9.69 8.38
CA ASN A 26 -8.82 11.16 8.45
C ASN A 26 -8.43 11.71 9.83
N ASP A 27 -8.34 10.87 10.85
CA ASP A 27 -7.94 11.26 12.20
C ASP A 27 -6.44 10.97 12.39
N LEU A 28 -5.61 11.87 11.83
CA LEU A 28 -4.16 11.66 11.74
C LEU A 28 -3.49 11.59 13.12
N GLU A 29 -3.91 12.41 14.09
CA GLU A 29 -3.33 12.37 15.42
C GLU A 29 -3.63 11.05 16.12
N LYS A 30 -4.88 10.58 16.05
CA LYS A 30 -5.23 9.27 16.60
C LYS A 30 -4.50 8.13 15.90
N ALA A 31 -4.32 8.22 14.58
CA ALA A 31 -3.56 7.22 13.83
C ALA A 31 -2.09 7.18 14.27
N LYS A 32 -1.46 8.36 14.41
CA LYS A 32 -0.09 8.49 14.91
C LYS A 32 0.04 7.91 16.32
N ASP A 33 -0.88 8.20 17.22
CA ASP A 33 -0.82 7.71 18.59
C ASP A 33 -0.95 6.19 18.66
N ILE A 34 -1.88 5.60 17.90
CA ILE A 34 -1.99 4.13 17.76
C ILE A 34 -0.66 3.53 17.25
N VAL A 35 -0.03 4.13 16.24
CA VAL A 35 1.23 3.62 15.69
C VAL A 35 2.38 3.73 16.69
N LYS A 36 2.49 4.87 17.40
CA LYS A 36 3.50 5.05 18.46
C LYS A 36 3.35 4.00 19.56
N GLU A 37 2.13 3.76 20.03
CA GLU A 37 1.86 2.74 21.05
C GLU A 37 2.30 1.35 20.61
N ILE A 38 2.00 0.95 19.37
CA ILE A 38 2.45 -0.33 18.83
C ILE A 38 3.98 -0.39 18.74
N LYS A 39 4.64 0.70 18.32
CA LYS A 39 6.09 0.76 18.15
C LYS A 39 6.85 0.60 19.47
N LEU A 40 6.27 0.98 20.60
CA LEU A 40 6.86 0.76 21.93
C LEU A 40 7.01 -0.73 22.28
N GLU A 41 6.19 -1.59 21.67
CA GLU A 41 6.11 -3.02 22.03
C GLU A 41 6.54 -3.98 20.91
N CYS A 42 6.74 -3.48 19.69
CA CYS A 42 7.01 -4.28 18.50
C CYS A 42 8.28 -3.81 17.77
N ASP A 43 9.04 -4.76 17.23
CA ASP A 43 10.25 -4.47 16.46
C ASP A 43 9.90 -3.84 15.10
N ILE A 44 8.91 -4.43 14.42
CA ILE A 44 8.44 -4.03 13.09
C ILE A 44 6.96 -3.67 13.15
N VAL A 45 6.61 -2.48 12.66
CA VAL A 45 5.22 -2.00 12.63
C VAL A 45 4.72 -1.92 11.19
N ILE A 46 3.63 -2.62 10.90
CA ILE A 46 3.00 -2.69 9.58
C ILE A 46 1.64 -2.01 9.67
N VAL A 47 1.45 -0.97 8.86
CA VAL A 47 0.17 -0.27 8.74
C VAL A 47 -0.51 -0.70 7.45
N PHE A 48 -1.80 -0.98 7.55
CA PHE A 48 -2.68 -1.16 6.41
C PHE A 48 -3.76 -0.09 6.41
N PHE A 49 -4.05 0.49 5.25
CA PHE A 49 -5.20 1.37 5.09
C PHE A 49 -6.09 0.98 3.90
N HIS A 50 -7.38 1.29 4.04
CA HIS A 50 -8.33 1.32 2.95
C HIS A 50 -8.76 2.78 2.74
N GLY A 51 -8.38 3.41 1.63
CA GLY A 51 -8.59 4.85 1.43
C GLY A 51 -8.30 5.28 -0.01
N GLY A 52 -8.54 6.56 -0.31
CA GLY A 52 -8.46 7.09 -1.67
C GLY A 52 -9.72 6.86 -2.51
N ALA A 53 -9.87 7.65 -3.58
CA ALA A 53 -10.98 7.52 -4.52
C ALA A 53 -10.85 6.23 -5.36
N GLU A 54 -11.98 5.74 -5.88
CA GLU A 54 -12.04 4.45 -6.55
C GLU A 54 -12.17 4.54 -8.06
N GLY A 55 -11.65 3.52 -8.74
CA GLY A 55 -11.75 3.32 -10.18
C GLY A 55 -10.51 3.76 -10.96
N ILE A 56 -10.56 3.54 -12.28
CA ILE A 56 -9.41 3.71 -13.18
C ILE A 56 -8.88 5.15 -13.22
N SER A 57 -9.74 6.15 -13.06
CA SER A 57 -9.35 7.56 -12.99
C SER A 57 -8.61 7.92 -11.69
N ALA A 58 -8.54 6.98 -10.73
CA ALA A 58 -7.92 7.17 -9.43
C ALA A 58 -6.62 6.35 -9.30
N GLN A 59 -5.89 6.10 -10.39
CA GLN A 59 -4.57 5.45 -10.34
C GLN A 59 -3.44 6.39 -9.88
N HIS A 60 -3.59 7.69 -10.11
CA HIS A 60 -2.61 8.68 -9.69
C HIS A 60 -2.88 9.13 -8.25
N ILE A 61 -1.82 9.32 -7.47
CA ILE A 61 -1.88 9.88 -6.12
C ILE A 61 -1.97 11.41 -6.24
N PRO A 62 -3.07 12.04 -5.82
CA PRO A 62 -3.27 13.46 -6.10
C PRO A 62 -2.64 14.39 -5.06
N MET A 63 -2.00 13.84 -4.00
CA MET A 63 -1.41 14.60 -2.87
C MET A 63 -2.38 15.61 -2.25
N ARG A 64 -3.64 15.18 -2.09
CA ARG A 64 -4.73 15.95 -1.51
C ARG A 64 -5.82 14.99 -1.04
N HIS A 65 -6.77 15.54 -0.30
CA HIS A 65 -8.00 14.83 0.07
C HIS A 65 -8.74 14.29 -1.16
N GLU A 66 -9.12 13.02 -1.07
CA GLU A 66 -9.93 12.33 -2.07
C GLU A 66 -11.36 12.12 -1.57
N VAL A 67 -12.34 12.27 -2.46
CA VAL A 67 -13.76 12.02 -2.18
C VAL A 67 -14.29 11.01 -3.20
N PHE A 68 -15.09 10.06 -2.74
CA PHE A 68 -15.76 9.10 -3.62
C PHE A 68 -17.18 8.83 -3.12
N LEU A 69 -18.18 8.99 -4.01
CA LEU A 69 -19.61 8.84 -3.69
C LEU A 69 -20.07 9.64 -2.45
N GLY A 70 -19.48 10.83 -2.24
CA GLY A 70 -19.80 11.70 -1.10
C GLY A 70 -19.06 11.36 0.20
N GLU A 71 -18.26 10.29 0.23
CA GLU A 71 -17.44 9.93 1.38
C GLU A 71 -16.06 10.58 1.30
N ASN A 72 -15.57 11.13 2.43
CA ASN A 72 -14.17 11.57 2.56
C ASN A 72 -13.26 10.35 2.67
N ARG A 73 -12.52 10.05 1.59
CA ARG A 73 -11.64 8.88 1.46
C ARG A 73 -10.21 9.15 1.96
N GLY A 74 -9.95 10.35 2.48
CA GLY A 74 -8.68 10.77 3.05
C GLY A 74 -7.67 11.29 2.04
N ASP A 75 -6.66 11.96 2.56
CA ASP A 75 -5.39 12.20 1.87
C ASP A 75 -4.46 11.03 2.18
N VAL A 76 -4.37 10.08 1.24
CA VAL A 76 -3.57 8.86 1.46
C VAL A 76 -2.07 9.14 1.50
N TYR A 77 -1.61 10.23 0.86
CA TYR A 77 -0.20 10.64 0.87
C TYR A 77 0.18 11.17 2.25
N GLU A 78 -0.60 12.14 2.75
CA GLU A 78 -0.42 12.70 4.09
C GLU A 78 -0.55 11.63 5.17
N PHE A 79 -1.56 10.77 5.08
CA PHE A 79 -1.75 9.66 6.02
C PHE A 79 -0.54 8.72 6.07
N ALA A 80 -0.05 8.25 4.92
CA ALA A 80 1.05 7.30 4.85
C ALA A 80 2.35 7.89 5.42
N HIS A 81 2.63 9.16 5.16
CA HIS A 81 3.80 9.85 5.69
C HIS A 81 3.66 10.07 7.21
N ALA A 82 2.47 10.47 7.68
CA ALA A 82 2.20 10.68 9.09
C ALA A 82 2.39 9.41 9.94
N VAL A 83 1.94 8.25 9.46
CA VAL A 83 2.13 6.98 10.18
C VAL A 83 3.57 6.49 10.13
N VAL A 84 4.31 6.71 9.04
CA VAL A 84 5.76 6.43 9.00
C VAL A 84 6.50 7.31 10.02
N ASP A 85 6.15 8.60 10.08
CA ASP A 85 6.72 9.54 11.06
C ASP A 85 6.39 9.16 12.51
N ALA A 86 5.29 8.46 12.74
CA ALA A 86 4.90 7.90 14.03
C ALA A 86 5.59 6.56 14.38
N GLY A 87 6.30 5.94 13.43
CA GLY A 87 7.05 4.71 13.66
C GLY A 87 6.59 3.49 12.85
N ALA A 88 5.72 3.66 11.86
CA ALA A 88 5.41 2.59 10.92
C ALA A 88 6.62 2.28 10.04
N ASP A 89 6.96 1.00 9.90
CA ASP A 89 8.08 0.54 9.09
C ASP A 89 7.67 0.16 7.66
N ILE A 90 6.41 -0.26 7.50
CA ILE A 90 5.82 -0.62 6.20
C ILE A 90 4.37 -0.13 6.17
N VAL A 91 3.94 0.46 5.05
CA VAL A 91 2.56 0.89 4.81
C VAL A 91 2.01 0.24 3.55
N PHE A 92 0.86 -0.43 3.66
CA PHE A 92 0.13 -1.01 2.55
C PHE A 92 -1.25 -0.38 2.42
N GLY A 93 -1.56 0.12 1.23
CA GLY A 93 -2.84 0.72 0.88
C GLY A 93 -3.71 -0.21 0.04
N SER A 94 -5.02 0.03 0.13
CA SER A 94 -6.06 -0.49 -0.74
C SER A 94 -7.22 0.51 -0.77
N GLY A 95 -8.31 0.18 -1.48
CA GLY A 95 -9.47 1.07 -1.60
C GLY A 95 -9.77 1.44 -3.05
N PRO A 96 -8.80 1.96 -3.82
CA PRO A 96 -9.06 2.44 -5.18
C PRO A 96 -9.50 1.38 -6.19
N HIS A 97 -9.40 0.09 -5.84
CA HIS A 97 -9.63 -1.06 -6.73
C HIS A 97 -8.73 -1.08 -7.99
N VAL A 98 -7.65 -0.30 -7.96
CA VAL A 98 -6.57 -0.25 -8.95
C VAL A 98 -5.25 -0.13 -8.22
N THR A 99 -4.17 -0.62 -8.83
CA THR A 99 -2.83 -0.45 -8.29
C THR A 99 -2.35 0.99 -8.43
N ARG A 100 -1.67 1.50 -7.40
CA ARG A 100 -1.04 2.84 -7.39
C ARG A 100 0.48 2.73 -7.21
N ALA A 101 1.16 3.88 -7.24
CA ALA A 101 2.60 3.97 -7.01
C ALA A 101 3.06 3.36 -5.67
N VAL A 102 4.36 3.07 -5.63
CA VAL A 102 5.09 2.72 -4.41
C VAL A 102 6.15 3.78 -4.12
N GLU A 103 6.51 3.94 -2.86
CA GLU A 103 7.46 4.95 -2.40
C GLU A 103 8.40 4.37 -1.34
N LEU A 104 9.61 4.93 -1.28
CA LEU A 104 10.52 4.78 -0.15
C LEU A 104 10.66 6.13 0.58
N TYR A 105 9.96 6.28 1.69
CA TYR A 105 9.97 7.47 2.53
C TYR A 105 10.70 7.18 3.84
N LYS A 106 11.77 7.93 4.15
CA LYS A 106 12.64 7.69 5.33
C LYS A 106 13.09 6.23 5.49
N ASP A 107 13.50 5.62 4.38
CA ASP A 107 13.86 4.19 4.30
C ASP A 107 12.73 3.20 4.65
N ARG A 108 11.47 3.65 4.71
CA ARG A 108 10.28 2.84 4.95
C ARG A 108 9.46 2.69 3.67
N PHE A 109 8.96 1.47 3.44
CA PHE A 109 8.28 1.12 2.20
C PHE A 109 6.79 1.46 2.29
N ILE A 110 6.27 2.14 1.26
CA ILE A 110 4.86 2.49 1.13
C ILE A 110 4.35 1.96 -0.21
N ALA A 111 3.23 1.24 -0.21
CA ALA A 111 2.46 0.96 -1.41
C ALA A 111 1.08 1.61 -1.29
N TYR A 112 0.74 2.55 -2.16
CA TYR A 112 -0.47 3.37 -1.98
C TYR A 112 -1.77 2.66 -2.37
N SER A 113 -1.68 1.61 -3.20
CA SER A 113 -2.79 0.69 -3.43
C SER A 113 -2.27 -0.59 -4.09
N LEU A 114 -2.65 -1.73 -3.53
CA LEU A 114 -2.35 -3.06 -4.08
C LEU A 114 -3.40 -3.54 -5.10
N GLY A 115 -4.42 -2.75 -5.42
CA GLY A 115 -5.45 -3.14 -6.38
C GLY A 115 -6.27 -4.38 -5.96
N ASN A 116 -6.85 -5.08 -6.93
CA ASN A 116 -7.75 -6.20 -6.67
C ASN A 116 -7.01 -7.54 -6.75
N PHE A 117 -6.72 -8.14 -5.59
CA PHE A 117 -6.09 -9.46 -5.55
C PHE A 117 -7.08 -10.58 -5.89
N CYS A 118 -8.15 -10.75 -5.10
CA CYS A 118 -9.15 -11.80 -5.27
C CYS A 118 -10.53 -11.26 -4.86
N THR A 119 -11.37 -10.95 -5.85
CA THR A 119 -12.64 -10.27 -5.65
C THR A 119 -13.81 -11.15 -6.08
N TYR A 120 -14.87 -11.13 -5.28
CA TYR A 120 -16.15 -11.79 -5.55
C TYR A 120 -17.24 -10.71 -5.55
N GLY A 121 -17.69 -10.24 -6.73
CA GLY A 121 -18.76 -9.23 -6.78
C GLY A 121 -18.76 -8.30 -7.99
N LYS A 122 -19.29 -7.08 -7.78
CA LYS A 122 -19.53 -6.03 -8.80
C LYS A 122 -18.26 -5.27 -9.24
N PHE A 123 -17.09 -5.90 -9.20
CA PHE A 123 -15.85 -5.27 -9.62
C PHE A 123 -15.57 -5.58 -11.10
N SER A 124 -15.14 -4.55 -11.84
CA SER A 124 -14.64 -4.77 -13.20
C SER A 124 -13.27 -5.46 -13.13
N LEU A 125 -13.06 -6.43 -14.01
CA LEU A 125 -11.76 -7.11 -14.17
C LEU A 125 -11.06 -6.69 -15.49
N SER A 126 -11.53 -5.62 -16.13
CA SER A 126 -10.93 -5.12 -17.37
C SER A 126 -9.73 -4.21 -17.08
N GLY A 127 -8.69 -4.35 -17.90
CA GLY A 127 -7.50 -3.49 -17.85
C GLY A 127 -6.86 -3.42 -16.47
N ALA A 128 -6.56 -2.20 -16.02
CA ALA A 128 -5.89 -1.93 -14.74
C ALA A 128 -6.65 -2.43 -13.50
N MET A 129 -7.96 -2.66 -13.59
CA MET A 129 -8.77 -3.16 -12.45
C MET A 129 -8.70 -4.69 -12.29
N GLY A 130 -8.22 -5.40 -13.31
CA GLY A 130 -8.09 -6.86 -13.33
C GLY A 130 -6.69 -7.37 -12.98
N ILE A 131 -5.71 -6.48 -12.81
CA ILE A 131 -4.33 -6.82 -12.46
C ILE A 131 -3.99 -6.29 -11.07
N ALA A 132 -3.07 -6.95 -10.38
CA ALA A 132 -2.59 -6.54 -9.07
C ALA A 132 -1.17 -7.07 -8.83
N PRO A 133 -0.37 -6.41 -7.98
CA PRO A 133 0.84 -6.99 -7.45
C PRO A 133 0.55 -7.86 -6.23
N ILE A 134 1.31 -8.94 -6.06
CA ILE A 134 1.73 -9.36 -4.72
C ILE A 134 3.09 -8.72 -4.48
N ILE A 135 3.26 -7.94 -3.42
CA ILE A 135 4.54 -7.31 -3.09
C ILE A 135 5.17 -8.05 -1.91
N LYS A 136 6.38 -8.58 -2.11
CA LYS A 136 7.26 -8.98 -1.00
C LYS A 136 8.14 -7.80 -0.65
N VAL A 137 8.26 -7.51 0.65
CA VAL A 137 9.11 -6.44 1.16
C VAL A 137 10.11 -7.06 2.12
N PHE A 138 11.39 -6.78 1.92
CA PHE A 138 12.47 -7.23 2.76
C PHE A 138 13.02 -6.04 3.52
N VAL A 139 13.04 -6.14 4.85
CA VAL A 139 13.53 -5.10 5.76
C VAL A 139 14.57 -5.69 6.71
N ASN A 140 15.44 -4.84 7.26
CA ASN A 140 16.30 -5.24 8.38
C ASN A 140 15.52 -5.19 9.71
N LYS A 141 16.18 -5.54 10.82
CA LYS A 141 15.57 -5.53 12.16
C LYS A 141 15.10 -4.15 12.65
N LYS A 142 15.52 -3.06 12.00
CA LYS A 142 15.06 -1.69 12.29
C LYS A 142 13.88 -1.26 11.41
N GLY A 143 13.39 -2.15 10.55
CA GLY A 143 12.34 -1.84 9.58
C GLY A 143 12.83 -1.07 8.36
N GLU A 144 14.14 -0.88 8.18
CA GLU A 144 14.69 -0.20 7.02
C GLU A 144 14.64 -1.12 5.80
N PHE A 145 14.03 -0.65 4.72
CA PHE A 145 13.91 -1.34 3.44
C PHE A 145 15.28 -1.82 2.94
N GLN A 146 15.34 -3.04 2.42
CA GLN A 146 16.50 -3.64 1.78
C GLN A 146 16.22 -3.87 0.29
N LYS A 147 15.10 -4.52 -0.02
CA LYS A 147 14.61 -4.75 -1.39
C LYS A 147 13.12 -5.09 -1.39
N GLY A 148 12.50 -5.07 -2.56
CA GLY A 148 11.14 -5.56 -2.78
C GLY A 148 11.05 -6.42 -4.03
N GLU A 149 10.00 -7.24 -4.13
CA GLU A 149 9.72 -8.06 -5.32
C GLU A 149 8.23 -7.95 -5.64
N ILE A 150 7.92 -7.63 -6.89
CA ILE A 150 6.56 -7.59 -7.44
C ILE A 150 6.31 -8.91 -8.15
N ILE A 151 5.36 -9.69 -7.64
CA ILE A 151 4.83 -10.86 -8.34
C ILE A 151 3.54 -10.41 -9.06
N PRO A 152 3.54 -10.36 -10.39
CA PRO A 152 2.40 -9.88 -11.15
C PRO A 152 1.29 -10.93 -11.16
N VAL A 153 0.06 -10.51 -10.83
CA VAL A 153 -1.12 -11.37 -10.89
C VAL A 153 -2.26 -10.68 -11.64
N LYS A 154 -3.18 -11.51 -12.16
CA LYS A 154 -4.43 -11.05 -12.77
C LYS A 154 -5.60 -11.94 -12.37
N GLN A 155 -6.77 -11.34 -12.28
CA GLN A 155 -8.02 -12.06 -12.09
C GLN A 155 -8.65 -12.34 -13.46
N ILE A 156 -8.76 -13.62 -13.81
CA ILE A 156 -9.39 -14.05 -15.07
C ILE A 156 -10.91 -14.23 -14.93
N LYS A 157 -11.38 -14.43 -13.70
CA LYS A 157 -12.79 -14.42 -13.33
C LYS A 157 -12.89 -14.17 -11.81
N ARG A 158 -14.11 -13.89 -11.34
CA ARG A 158 -14.40 -13.69 -9.91
C ARG A 158 -13.82 -14.83 -9.08
N GLY A 159 -13.06 -14.47 -8.05
CA GLY A 159 -12.45 -15.43 -7.14
C GLY A 159 -11.26 -16.21 -7.68
N PHE A 160 -10.81 -15.93 -8.90
CA PHE A 160 -9.79 -16.74 -9.57
C PHE A 160 -8.63 -15.88 -10.07
N THR A 161 -7.58 -15.85 -9.24
CA THR A 161 -6.35 -15.11 -9.47
C THR A 161 -5.28 -16.06 -9.98
N VAL A 162 -4.60 -15.65 -11.05
CA VAL A 162 -3.49 -16.39 -11.66
C VAL A 162 -2.29 -15.45 -11.80
N LYS A 163 -1.10 -16.03 -11.98
CA LYS A 163 0.09 -15.27 -12.34
C LYS A 163 -0.14 -14.56 -13.68
N ASP A 164 0.30 -13.32 -13.78
CA ASP A 164 0.28 -12.57 -15.03
C ASP A 164 1.68 -12.62 -15.67
N GLU A 165 1.87 -13.56 -16.59
CA GLU A 165 3.13 -13.76 -17.31
C GLU A 165 3.56 -12.55 -18.17
N SER A 166 2.63 -11.61 -18.44
CA SER A 166 2.96 -10.38 -19.17
C SER A 166 3.64 -9.32 -18.29
N GLY A 167 3.62 -9.47 -16.97
CA GLY A 167 4.16 -8.47 -16.05
C GLY A 167 3.46 -7.10 -16.11
N SER A 168 2.19 -7.05 -16.54
CA SER A 168 1.50 -5.78 -16.86
C SER A 168 1.51 -4.79 -15.69
N VAL A 169 1.34 -5.29 -14.47
CA VAL A 169 1.28 -4.45 -13.26
C VAL A 169 2.64 -3.86 -12.88
N ILE A 170 3.75 -4.52 -13.24
CA ILE A 170 5.11 -4.01 -12.98
C ILE A 170 5.32 -2.70 -13.74
N ASN A 171 4.94 -2.69 -15.02
CA ASN A 171 5.03 -1.50 -15.87
C ASN A 171 4.14 -0.36 -15.36
N ILE A 172 2.92 -0.67 -14.92
CA ILE A 172 2.00 0.32 -14.34
C ILE A 172 2.59 0.92 -13.06
N ILE A 173 3.04 0.10 -12.11
CA ILE A 173 3.64 0.60 -10.85
C ILE A 173 4.86 1.44 -11.15
N ARG A 174 5.72 1.03 -12.08
CA ARG A 174 6.93 1.78 -12.46
C ARG A 174 6.58 3.15 -13.05
N GLN A 175 5.61 3.22 -13.94
CA GLN A 175 5.15 4.48 -14.54
C GLN A 175 4.53 5.40 -13.49
N LEU A 176 3.61 4.91 -12.68
CA LEU A 176 2.97 5.68 -11.61
C LEU A 176 3.98 6.15 -10.57
N THR A 177 4.94 5.31 -10.18
CA THR A 177 6.00 5.68 -9.25
C THR A 177 6.87 6.81 -9.82
N ARG A 178 7.18 6.76 -11.11
CA ARG A 178 7.96 7.82 -11.78
C ARG A 178 7.17 9.13 -11.91
N SER A 179 5.87 9.06 -12.19
CA SER A 179 5.03 10.26 -12.37
C SER A 179 4.65 10.91 -11.05
N ASP A 180 4.23 10.10 -10.08
CA ASP A 180 3.60 10.60 -8.85
C ASP A 180 4.64 10.88 -7.77
N ILE A 181 5.77 10.16 -7.80
CA ILE A 181 6.89 10.35 -6.87
C ILE A 181 8.17 10.68 -7.66
N PRO A 182 8.31 11.88 -8.25
CA PRO A 182 9.48 12.22 -9.10
C PRO A 182 10.83 12.11 -8.37
N SER A 183 10.84 12.34 -7.05
CA SER A 183 12.00 12.21 -6.16
C SER A 183 12.21 10.77 -5.66
N SER A 184 11.53 9.78 -6.25
CA SER A 184 11.56 8.39 -5.83
C SER A 184 12.98 7.86 -5.73
N LYS A 185 13.31 7.33 -4.56
CA LYS A 185 14.60 6.71 -4.21
C LYS A 185 14.65 5.21 -4.55
N ILE A 186 13.69 4.71 -5.32
CA ILE A 186 13.63 3.31 -5.75
C ILE A 186 13.62 3.20 -7.26
N SER A 187 14.18 2.09 -7.74
CA SER A 187 14.09 1.63 -9.12
C SER A 187 13.29 0.33 -9.15
N ILE A 188 12.59 0.08 -10.26
CA ILE A 188 11.81 -1.15 -10.49
C ILE A 188 12.23 -1.69 -11.85
N ASN A 189 12.85 -2.87 -11.89
CA ASN A 189 13.28 -3.49 -13.15
C ASN A 189 12.15 -4.29 -13.83
N ASP A 190 12.45 -4.91 -14.97
CA ASP A 190 11.47 -5.67 -15.77
C ASP A 190 10.99 -6.97 -15.09
N ASP A 191 11.80 -7.54 -14.21
CA ASP A 191 11.46 -8.73 -13.42
C ASP A 191 10.67 -8.40 -12.14
N GLY A 192 10.38 -7.12 -11.90
CA GLY A 192 9.65 -6.66 -10.72
C GLY A 192 10.49 -6.54 -9.45
N LEU A 193 11.82 -6.59 -9.55
CA LEU A 193 12.71 -6.30 -8.44
C LEU A 193 12.69 -4.79 -8.14
N ILE A 194 12.50 -4.45 -6.86
CA ILE A 194 12.52 -3.09 -6.34
C ILE A 194 13.81 -2.90 -5.53
N GLU A 195 14.64 -1.95 -5.93
CA GLU A 195 15.93 -1.66 -5.28
C GLU A 195 16.06 -0.16 -4.96
N LYS A 196 16.87 0.17 -3.95
CA LYS A 196 17.25 1.56 -3.69
C LYS A 196 18.12 2.07 -4.85
N LYS A 197 17.93 3.33 -5.22
CA LYS A 197 18.83 4.06 -6.12
C LYS A 197 20.08 4.51 -5.39
#